data_AF-A0A094SPU9-F1
#
_entry.id   AF-A0A094SPU9-F1
#
_cell.length_a   1.000
_cell.length_b   1.000
_cell.length_c   1.000
_cell.angle_alpha   90.00
_cell.angle_beta   90.00
_cell.angle_gamma   90.00
#
_symmetry.space_group_name_H-M   'P 1'
#
loop_
_entity.id
_entity.type
_entity.pdbx_description
1 polymer ?
#
loop_
_entity_poly.entity_id
_entity_poly.type
_entity_poly.pdbx_seq_one_letter_code
_entity_poly.pdbx_strand_id
1 'polypeptide(L)'
;MYSAKKTLRRIAAVTAVLTAVMAISSGSGVQAKIEAKVGDKCTKAQYGKTSKVGATRVRCTFKNKKYTWTKVATTTATTIPVKVNKSKWPKKFVIGAVPSENASAMTLKYQGLVRLFQEELGIPVEFYSATDYAGIIEAQIANKVDLAFYGPFSYVIAKLNGAKIEPAGVAVSSATGTPGYRSYGVAKANNAAVKTIADFKGKRICFVDPASTSGNLYPTAGLLAAGVDPAKESTQYAGGHPQSVQAINKGTCDVGFAYDDILDKEVPAGKVSGVGASDIKVVWKSGLIAGSPIAVRLNMEPSLVAAVRDIVLNKANKTAMVKAGRCTTEATCQIIEDSSWGFVKTTDSYYDGVRAVCESTKSTKCK
;
A
#
# COMPACT_ATOMS: atom_id res chain seq x y z
N MET A 1 -26.02 36.77 7.18
CA MET A 1 -25.93 35.61 8.12
C MET A 1 -26.26 34.23 7.51
N TYR A 2 -26.73 34.13 6.25
CA TYR A 2 -27.11 32.84 5.64
C TYR A 2 -25.93 32.03 5.04
N SER A 3 -24.82 32.70 4.68
CA SER A 3 -23.65 32.07 4.04
C SER A 3 -22.75 31.30 5.03
N ALA A 4 -22.53 31.82 6.24
CA ALA A 4 -21.68 31.19 7.26
C ALA A 4 -22.23 29.83 7.76
N LYS A 5 -23.57 29.70 7.88
CA LYS A 5 -24.22 28.45 8.30
C LYS A 5 -24.10 27.33 7.25
N LYS A 6 -23.99 27.66 5.97
CA LYS A 6 -23.84 26.68 4.87
C LYS A 6 -22.40 26.16 4.79
N THR A 7 -21.41 27.01 5.08
CA THR A 7 -20.00 26.64 5.18
C THR A 7 -19.71 25.79 6.40
N LEU A 8 -20.28 26.13 7.57
CA LEU A 8 -20.17 25.32 8.80
C LEU A 8 -20.80 23.93 8.66
N ARG A 9 -21.97 23.81 7.99
CA ARG A 9 -22.59 22.51 7.70
C ARG A 9 -21.78 21.64 6.75
N ARG A 10 -21.05 22.25 5.80
CA ARG A 10 -20.15 21.52 4.89
C ARG A 10 -18.88 21.04 5.58
N ILE A 11 -18.31 21.86 6.47
CA ILE A 11 -17.14 21.48 7.28
C ILE A 11 -17.51 20.33 8.22
N ALA A 12 -18.63 20.44 8.96
CA ALA A 12 -19.10 19.37 9.85
C ALA A 12 -19.43 18.05 9.13
N ALA A 13 -19.97 18.11 7.91
CA ALA A 13 -20.23 16.92 7.10
C ALA A 13 -18.94 16.25 6.58
N VAL A 14 -17.90 17.04 6.26
CA VAL A 14 -16.58 16.51 5.88
C VAL A 14 -15.86 15.91 7.08
N THR A 15 -15.94 16.54 8.26
CA THR A 15 -15.39 15.99 9.50
C THR A 15 -16.08 14.68 9.89
N ALA A 16 -17.41 14.60 9.83
CA ALA A 16 -18.16 13.39 10.17
C ALA A 16 -17.88 12.19 9.23
N VAL A 17 -17.62 12.44 7.94
CA VAL A 17 -17.21 11.39 6.99
C VAL A 17 -15.77 10.94 7.25
N LEU A 18 -14.85 11.85 7.60
CA LEU A 18 -13.48 11.47 7.97
C LEU A 18 -13.41 10.67 9.28
N THR A 19 -14.17 11.04 10.31
CA THR A 19 -14.21 10.29 11.58
C THR A 19 -14.85 8.91 11.38
N ALA A 20 -15.89 8.80 10.55
CA ALA A 20 -16.52 7.52 10.25
C ALA A 20 -15.61 6.60 9.42
N VAL A 21 -14.81 7.13 8.49
CA VAL A 21 -13.85 6.32 7.72
C VAL A 21 -12.68 5.84 8.59
N MET A 22 -12.29 6.59 9.64
CA MET A 22 -11.27 6.16 10.61
C MET A 22 -11.80 5.19 11.68
N ALA A 23 -13.10 5.07 11.89
CA ALA A 23 -13.71 4.21 12.92
C ALA A 23 -14.21 2.83 12.42
N ILE A 24 -14.08 2.51 11.12
CA ILE A 24 -14.59 1.24 10.56
C ILE A 24 -13.61 0.05 10.72
N SER A 25 -12.49 0.21 11.44
CA SER A 25 -11.55 -0.89 11.71
C SER A 25 -11.53 -1.34 13.17
N SER A 26 -12.68 -1.61 13.77
CA SER A 26 -12.80 -2.45 14.98
C SER A 26 -14.27 -2.71 15.29
N GLY A 27 -14.78 -3.80 14.71
CA GLY A 27 -16.15 -4.21 14.95
C GLY A 27 -16.31 -5.69 14.71
N SER A 28 -15.86 -6.49 15.68
CA SER A 28 -16.41 -7.82 15.98
C SER A 28 -17.85 -7.64 16.48
N GLY A 29 -18.70 -7.03 15.66
CA GLY A 29 -20.12 -6.87 15.90
C GLY A 29 -20.80 -8.09 15.33
N VAL A 30 -21.52 -8.81 16.18
CA VAL A 30 -22.47 -9.87 15.80
C VAL A 30 -23.23 -9.40 14.56
N GLN A 31 -22.92 -10.00 13.40
CA GLN A 31 -23.57 -9.67 12.15
C GLN A 31 -25.05 -10.03 12.29
N ALA A 32 -25.93 -9.03 12.34
CA ALA A 32 -27.34 -9.24 12.09
C ALA A 32 -27.45 -10.01 10.76
N LYS A 33 -28.05 -11.20 10.79
CA LYS A 33 -28.26 -12.03 9.60
C LYS A 33 -29.05 -11.20 8.59
N ILE A 34 -28.37 -10.75 7.53
CA ILE A 34 -29.04 -10.14 6.38
C ILE A 34 -29.62 -11.30 5.58
N GLU A 35 -30.93 -11.52 5.68
CA GLU A 35 -31.69 -12.42 4.82
C GLU A 35 -31.78 -11.82 3.40
N ALA A 36 -30.71 -11.96 2.63
CA ALA A 36 -30.67 -11.54 1.23
C ALA A 36 -31.13 -12.71 0.33
N LYS A 37 -31.86 -12.44 -0.76
CA LYS A 37 -32.04 -13.40 -1.88
C LYS A 37 -31.36 -12.87 -3.14
N VAL A 38 -31.06 -13.78 -4.08
CA VAL A 38 -30.49 -13.41 -5.38
C VAL A 38 -31.50 -12.54 -6.14
N GLY A 39 -31.07 -11.38 -6.63
CA GLY A 39 -31.90 -10.44 -7.36
C GLY A 39 -32.58 -9.37 -6.49
N ASP A 40 -32.56 -9.52 -5.17
CA ASP A 40 -33.16 -8.54 -4.25
C ASP A 40 -32.44 -7.20 -4.32
N LYS A 41 -33.18 -6.11 -4.08
CA LYS A 41 -32.60 -4.79 -3.91
C LYS A 41 -31.73 -4.76 -2.65
N CYS A 42 -30.57 -4.12 -2.76
CA CYS A 42 -29.73 -3.77 -1.61
C CYS A 42 -29.60 -2.25 -1.50
N THR A 43 -29.06 -1.76 -0.39
CA THR A 43 -28.82 -0.32 -0.18
C THR A 43 -27.40 0.07 -0.57
N LYS A 44 -27.17 1.37 -0.78
CA LYS A 44 -25.82 1.92 -0.98
C LYS A 44 -24.88 1.57 0.18
N ALA A 45 -25.38 1.50 1.42
CA ALA A 45 -24.61 1.11 2.60
C ALA A 45 -24.23 -0.39 2.62
N GLN A 46 -24.87 -1.20 1.77
CA GLN A 46 -24.60 -2.62 1.60
C GLN A 46 -23.73 -2.91 0.37
N TYR A 47 -23.41 -1.90 -0.45
CA TYR A 47 -22.56 -2.08 -1.64
C TYR A 47 -21.23 -2.77 -1.28
N GLY A 48 -20.88 -3.82 -2.04
CA GLY A 48 -19.67 -4.61 -1.82
C GLY A 48 -19.77 -5.68 -0.72
N LYS A 49 -20.73 -5.57 0.22
CA LYS A 49 -20.97 -6.59 1.25
C LYS A 49 -21.41 -7.91 0.61
N THR A 50 -21.06 -9.01 1.26
CA THR A 50 -21.44 -10.37 0.87
C THR A 50 -22.39 -10.99 1.88
N SER A 51 -23.29 -11.85 1.42
CA SER A 51 -24.16 -12.66 2.29
C SER A 51 -24.26 -14.09 1.75
N LYS A 52 -24.63 -15.05 2.61
CA LYS A 52 -24.91 -16.44 2.24
C LYS A 52 -26.41 -16.63 2.12
N VAL A 53 -26.84 -17.22 1.01
CA VAL A 53 -28.23 -17.59 0.71
C VAL A 53 -28.24 -19.08 0.38
N GLY A 54 -28.54 -19.92 1.36
CA GLY A 54 -28.29 -21.37 1.26
C GLY A 54 -26.82 -21.66 0.94
N ALA A 55 -26.58 -22.42 -0.13
CA ALA A 55 -25.23 -22.75 -0.61
C ALA A 55 -24.57 -21.65 -1.48
N THR A 56 -25.29 -20.58 -1.81
CA THR A 56 -24.82 -19.52 -2.73
C THR A 56 -24.31 -18.31 -1.96
N ARG A 57 -23.17 -17.75 -2.37
CA ARG A 57 -22.75 -16.40 -1.92
C ARG A 57 -23.31 -15.35 -2.86
N VAL A 58 -23.83 -14.26 -2.30
CA VAL A 58 -24.27 -13.08 -3.05
C VAL A 58 -23.45 -11.86 -2.63
N ARG A 59 -23.26 -10.91 -3.55
CA ARG A 59 -22.63 -9.61 -3.30
C ARG A 59 -23.57 -8.51 -3.79
N CYS A 60 -23.74 -7.46 -3.00
CA CYS A 60 -24.47 -6.28 -3.42
C CYS A 60 -23.65 -5.52 -4.47
N THR A 61 -24.16 -5.39 -5.69
CA THR A 61 -23.53 -4.71 -6.81
C THR A 61 -24.40 -3.56 -7.30
N PHE A 62 -23.81 -2.62 -8.04
CA PHE A 62 -24.51 -1.49 -8.63
C PHE A 62 -24.44 -1.58 -10.15
N LYS A 63 -25.57 -1.84 -10.81
CA LYS A 63 -25.69 -1.94 -12.27
C LYS A 63 -27.01 -1.31 -12.71
N ASN A 64 -27.02 -0.65 -13.88
CA ASN A 64 -28.22 0.02 -14.43
C ASN A 64 -28.91 0.96 -13.42
N LYS A 65 -28.10 1.73 -12.67
CA LYS A 65 -28.54 2.66 -11.60
C LYS A 65 -29.31 1.99 -10.44
N LYS A 66 -29.18 0.68 -10.24
CA LYS A 66 -29.84 -0.08 -9.18
C LYS A 66 -28.83 -0.89 -8.37
N TYR A 67 -29.03 -0.94 -7.06
CA TYR A 67 -28.28 -1.78 -6.13
C TYR A 67 -29.01 -3.13 -6.00
N THR A 68 -28.34 -4.22 -6.36
CA THR A 68 -28.92 -5.57 -6.33
C THR A 68 -27.96 -6.61 -5.79
N TRP A 69 -28.48 -7.59 -5.05
CA TRP A 69 -27.74 -8.77 -4.64
C TRP A 69 -27.54 -9.71 -5.84
N THR A 70 -26.31 -9.77 -6.35
CA THR A 70 -25.94 -10.66 -7.46
C THR A 70 -25.19 -11.88 -6.96
N LYS A 71 -25.39 -13.05 -7.58
CA LYS A 71 -24.61 -14.26 -7.28
C LYS A 71 -23.12 -13.95 -7.46
N VAL A 72 -22.33 -14.24 -6.43
CA VAL A 72 -20.88 -14.34 -6.58
C VAL A 72 -20.66 -15.66 -7.29
N ALA A 73 -20.13 -15.61 -8.51
CA ALA A 73 -19.65 -16.82 -9.17
C ALA A 73 -18.63 -17.46 -8.23
N THR A 74 -18.97 -18.63 -7.69
CA THR A 74 -17.98 -19.50 -7.08
C THR A 74 -17.16 -20.04 -8.24
N THR A 75 -16.16 -19.29 -8.67
CA THR A 75 -15.02 -19.92 -9.32
C THR A 75 -14.39 -20.79 -8.24
N THR A 76 -14.85 -22.05 -8.16
CA THR A 76 -13.96 -23.13 -7.76
C THR A 76 -12.75 -22.95 -8.67
N ALA A 77 -11.69 -22.38 -8.12
CA ALA A 77 -10.39 -22.49 -8.73
C ALA A 77 -10.08 -23.97 -8.67
N THR A 78 -10.53 -24.72 -9.68
CA THR A 78 -9.95 -26.00 -10.01
C THR A 78 -8.49 -25.67 -10.20
N THR A 79 -7.66 -26.04 -9.23
CA THR A 79 -6.21 -26.06 -9.38
C THR A 79 -5.92 -27.17 -10.37
N ILE A 80 -6.25 -26.94 -11.64
CA ILE A 80 -5.60 -27.63 -12.73
C ILE A 80 -4.15 -27.18 -12.58
N PRO A 81 -3.20 -28.07 -12.27
CA PRO A 81 -1.80 -27.70 -12.31
C PRO A 81 -1.54 -27.17 -13.72
N VAL A 82 -1.34 -25.86 -13.83
CA VAL A 82 -1.00 -25.24 -15.11
C VAL A 82 0.31 -25.90 -15.52
N LYS A 83 0.28 -26.78 -16.52
CA LYS A 83 1.51 -27.34 -17.08
C LYS A 83 2.38 -26.15 -17.48
N VAL A 84 3.51 -26.01 -16.81
CA VAL A 84 4.42 -24.90 -17.01
C VAL A 84 5.06 -25.06 -18.39
N ASN A 85 4.47 -24.40 -19.39
CA ASN A 85 5.07 -24.31 -20.71
C ASN A 85 5.97 -23.08 -20.76
N LYS A 86 7.28 -23.29 -20.67
CA LYS A 86 8.31 -22.23 -20.71
C LYS A 86 8.65 -21.74 -22.12
N SER A 87 8.22 -22.44 -23.18
CA SER A 87 8.61 -22.12 -24.57
C SER A 87 8.17 -20.73 -25.05
N LYS A 88 7.11 -20.17 -24.46
CA LYS A 88 6.57 -18.84 -24.78
C LYS A 88 6.96 -17.76 -23.76
N TRP A 89 7.78 -18.11 -22.77
CA TRP A 89 8.23 -17.16 -21.75
C TRP A 89 9.17 -16.11 -22.37
N PRO A 90 9.24 -14.89 -21.79
CA PRO A 90 10.17 -13.89 -22.26
C PRO A 90 11.61 -14.35 -21.98
N LYS A 91 12.57 -13.78 -22.73
CA LYS A 91 14.00 -14.05 -22.54
C LYS A 91 14.55 -13.52 -21.20
N LYS A 92 13.84 -12.60 -20.56
CA LYS A 92 14.18 -12.07 -19.24
C LYS A 92 12.92 -11.64 -18.49
N PHE A 93 13.03 -11.56 -17.17
CA PHE A 93 11.97 -11.08 -16.28
C PHE A 93 12.48 -9.88 -15.48
N VAL A 94 11.66 -8.83 -15.34
CA VAL A 94 12.08 -7.59 -14.67
C VAL A 94 11.28 -7.37 -13.40
N ILE A 95 11.99 -7.27 -12.27
CA ILE A 95 11.43 -6.89 -10.97
C ILE A 95 11.72 -5.42 -10.73
N GLY A 96 10.75 -4.64 -10.26
CA GLY A 96 10.95 -3.26 -9.86
C GLY A 96 10.29 -2.94 -8.52
N ALA A 97 10.56 -1.75 -8.01
CA ALA A 97 9.95 -1.26 -6.79
C ALA A 97 9.89 0.26 -6.77
N VAL A 98 8.94 0.81 -6.00
CA VAL A 98 9.00 2.23 -5.61
C VAL A 98 10.30 2.49 -4.83
N PRO A 99 10.95 3.65 -5.01
CA PRO A 99 12.19 3.94 -4.31
C PRO A 99 11.94 4.14 -2.81
N SER A 100 12.66 3.39 -1.98
CA SER A 100 12.80 3.66 -0.55
C SER A 100 14.17 4.26 -0.21
N GLU A 101 15.17 4.05 -1.06
CA GLU A 101 16.58 4.44 -0.85
C GLU A 101 17.27 4.81 -2.17
N ASN A 102 18.59 5.03 -2.16
CA ASN A 102 19.37 5.20 -3.39
C ASN A 102 19.42 3.89 -4.21
N ALA A 103 19.70 4.02 -5.51
CA ALA A 103 19.60 2.89 -6.45
C ALA A 103 20.54 1.71 -6.13
N SER A 104 21.74 1.97 -5.60
CA SER A 104 22.69 0.92 -5.21
C SER A 104 22.17 0.14 -4.01
N ALA A 105 21.65 0.83 -3.00
CA ALA A 105 21.06 0.20 -1.82
C ALA A 105 19.81 -0.63 -2.19
N MET A 106 18.96 -0.10 -3.08
CA MET A 106 17.83 -0.85 -3.63
C MET A 106 18.28 -2.13 -4.36
N THR A 107 19.32 -2.05 -5.19
CA THR A 107 19.85 -3.23 -5.89
C THR A 107 20.31 -4.31 -4.92
N LEU A 108 21.00 -3.93 -3.84
CA LEU A 108 21.43 -4.86 -2.79
C LEU A 108 20.22 -5.46 -2.04
N LYS A 109 19.27 -4.62 -1.66
CA LYS A 109 18.02 -4.99 -0.97
C LYS A 109 17.21 -6.03 -1.75
N TYR A 110 17.11 -5.89 -3.07
CA TYR A 110 16.32 -6.79 -3.92
C TYR A 110 17.12 -7.98 -4.48
N GLN A 111 18.43 -8.05 -4.24
CA GLN A 111 19.27 -9.10 -4.82
C GLN A 111 18.82 -10.52 -4.41
N GLY A 112 18.34 -10.69 -3.17
CA GLY A 112 17.81 -11.97 -2.71
C GLY A 112 16.56 -12.42 -3.47
N LEU A 113 15.64 -11.48 -3.74
CA LEU A 113 14.42 -11.74 -4.52
C LEU A 113 14.75 -12.02 -5.99
N VAL A 114 15.67 -11.26 -6.58
CA VAL A 114 16.15 -11.49 -7.96
C VAL A 114 16.73 -12.90 -8.11
N ARG A 115 17.62 -13.31 -7.19
CA ARG A 115 18.20 -14.66 -7.20
C ARG A 115 17.13 -15.74 -7.10
N LEU A 116 16.19 -15.59 -6.17
CA LEU A 116 15.06 -16.52 -6.02
C LEU A 116 14.28 -16.67 -7.33
N PHE A 117 13.88 -15.56 -7.95
CA PHE A 117 13.13 -15.60 -9.20
C PHE A 117 13.94 -16.19 -10.35
N GLN A 118 15.24 -15.90 -10.43
CA GLN A 118 16.10 -16.42 -11.48
C GLN A 118 16.22 -17.94 -11.42
N GLU A 119 16.41 -18.49 -10.22
CA GLU A 119 16.49 -19.94 -10.00
C GLU A 119 15.16 -20.62 -10.30
N GLU A 120 14.04 -20.04 -9.86
CA GLU A 120 12.71 -20.65 -9.99
C GLU A 120 12.16 -20.57 -11.43
N LEU A 121 12.41 -19.45 -12.12
CA LEU A 121 11.97 -19.27 -13.49
C LEU A 121 12.93 -19.93 -14.49
N GLY A 122 14.24 -19.97 -14.19
CA GLY A 122 15.26 -20.47 -15.12
C GLY A 122 15.49 -19.55 -16.32
N ILE A 123 15.18 -18.26 -16.17
CA ILE A 123 15.47 -17.19 -17.14
C ILE A 123 16.17 -16.03 -16.41
N PRO A 124 16.97 -15.21 -17.10
CA PRO A 124 17.57 -14.00 -16.52
C PRO A 124 16.55 -13.12 -15.81
N VAL A 125 16.91 -12.64 -14.61
CA VAL A 125 16.10 -11.69 -13.84
C VAL A 125 16.90 -10.44 -13.56
N GLU A 126 16.30 -9.28 -13.85
CA GLU A 126 16.90 -7.97 -13.61
C GLU A 126 16.10 -7.19 -12.56
N PHE A 127 16.79 -6.37 -11.79
CA PHE A 127 16.15 -5.38 -10.94
C PHE A 127 16.15 -4.01 -11.62
N TYR A 128 14.96 -3.44 -11.80
CA TYR A 128 14.75 -2.08 -12.25
C TYR A 128 14.55 -1.15 -11.04
N SER A 129 15.57 -0.34 -10.79
CA SER A 129 15.51 0.71 -9.76
C SER A 129 14.94 1.98 -10.37
N ALA A 130 13.69 2.31 -10.03
CA ALA A 130 13.05 3.54 -10.47
C ALA A 130 13.62 4.76 -9.71
N THR A 131 13.72 5.90 -10.39
CA THR A 131 14.16 7.17 -9.77
C THR A 131 13.11 7.74 -8.81
N ASP A 132 11.84 7.49 -9.09
CA ASP A 132 10.69 7.98 -8.34
C ASP A 132 9.51 7.00 -8.49
N TYR A 133 8.41 7.29 -7.80
CA TYR A 133 7.22 6.45 -7.83
C TYR A 133 6.50 6.49 -9.19
N ALA A 134 6.59 7.60 -9.92
CA ALA A 134 6.00 7.69 -11.25
C ALA A 134 6.78 6.80 -12.24
N GLY A 135 8.10 6.73 -12.13
CA GLY A 135 8.96 5.88 -12.95
C GLY A 135 8.58 4.40 -12.89
N ILE A 136 8.29 3.86 -11.70
CA ILE A 136 7.84 2.46 -11.59
C ILE A 136 6.44 2.26 -12.16
N ILE A 137 5.53 3.23 -11.96
CA ILE A 137 4.16 3.20 -12.51
C ILE A 137 4.22 3.17 -14.04
N GLU A 138 4.93 4.12 -14.66
CA GLU A 138 5.07 4.22 -16.10
C GLU A 138 5.81 3.03 -16.70
N ALA A 139 6.84 2.52 -16.01
CA ALA A 139 7.55 1.32 -16.44
C ALA A 139 6.62 0.10 -16.51
N GLN A 140 5.68 -0.05 -15.57
CA GLN A 140 4.75 -1.17 -15.61
C GLN A 140 3.62 -0.97 -16.63
N ILE A 141 3.15 0.27 -16.84
CA ILE A 141 2.22 0.62 -17.93
C ILE A 141 2.85 0.29 -19.29
N ALA A 142 4.13 0.63 -19.48
CA ALA A 142 4.89 0.39 -20.70
C ALA A 142 5.38 -1.07 -20.86
N ASN A 143 4.97 -1.99 -19.98
CA ASN A 143 5.42 -3.40 -19.95
C ASN A 143 6.96 -3.57 -19.85
N LYS A 144 7.67 -2.62 -19.22
CA LYS A 144 9.11 -2.70 -18.96
C LYS A 144 9.44 -3.38 -17.63
N VAL A 145 8.48 -3.43 -16.71
CA VAL A 145 8.56 -4.16 -15.43
C VAL A 145 7.46 -5.22 -15.40
N ASP A 146 7.81 -6.44 -15.00
CA ASP A 146 6.89 -7.58 -14.96
C ASP A 146 6.29 -7.80 -13.56
N LEU A 147 7.06 -7.50 -12.52
CA LEU A 147 6.67 -7.58 -11.12
C LEU A 147 7.12 -6.33 -10.39
N ALA A 148 6.21 -5.62 -9.73
CA ALA A 148 6.54 -4.38 -9.03
C ALA A 148 6.05 -4.38 -7.58
N PHE A 149 6.91 -4.01 -6.65
CA PHE A 149 6.51 -3.73 -5.26
C PHE A 149 6.10 -2.26 -5.11
N TYR A 150 4.90 -2.03 -4.59
CA TYR A 150 4.30 -0.70 -4.49
C TYR A 150 3.89 -0.34 -3.08
N GLY A 151 3.73 0.96 -2.84
CA GLY A 151 2.77 1.43 -1.86
C GLY A 151 1.32 1.21 -2.35
N PRO A 152 0.34 0.97 -1.47
CA PRO A 152 -1.05 0.76 -1.86
C PRO A 152 -1.63 1.80 -2.83
N PHE A 153 -1.30 3.08 -2.62
CA PHE A 153 -1.75 4.19 -3.45
C PHE A 153 -1.08 4.22 -4.82
N SER A 154 0.24 3.99 -4.91
CA SER A 154 0.93 3.94 -6.22
C SER A 154 0.45 2.75 -7.06
N TYR A 155 0.09 1.62 -6.45
CA TYR A 155 -0.61 0.54 -7.13
C TYR A 155 -1.99 0.97 -7.66
N VAL A 156 -2.78 1.68 -6.86
CA VAL A 156 -4.08 2.21 -7.27
C VAL A 156 -3.92 3.18 -8.45
N ILE A 157 -2.95 4.10 -8.40
CA ILE A 157 -2.64 5.04 -9.49
C ILE A 157 -2.25 4.26 -10.76
N ALA A 158 -1.37 3.25 -10.65
CA ALA A 158 -0.97 2.45 -11.80
C ALA A 158 -2.19 1.81 -12.49
N LYS A 159 -3.12 1.24 -11.73
CA LYS A 159 -4.36 0.67 -12.31
C LYS A 159 -5.28 1.73 -12.91
N LEU A 160 -5.43 2.89 -12.28
CA LEU A 160 -6.22 4.00 -12.83
C LEU A 160 -5.63 4.49 -14.16
N ASN A 161 -4.31 4.53 -14.27
CA ASN A 161 -3.58 4.95 -15.47
C ASN A 161 -3.41 3.83 -16.50
N GLY A 162 -4.11 2.70 -16.35
CA GLY A 162 -4.21 1.66 -17.37
C GLY A 162 -3.23 0.50 -17.26
N ALA A 163 -2.41 0.43 -16.20
CA ALA A 163 -1.55 -0.72 -15.95
C ALA A 163 -2.40 -2.00 -15.83
N LYS A 164 -2.04 -3.02 -16.61
CA LYS A 164 -2.71 -4.32 -16.61
C LYS A 164 -2.05 -5.23 -15.59
N ILE A 165 -2.35 -4.98 -14.32
CA ILE A 165 -1.68 -5.59 -13.18
C ILE A 165 -2.68 -6.11 -12.15
N GLU A 166 -2.30 -7.13 -11.41
CA GLU A 166 -3.01 -7.61 -10.22
C GLU A 166 -2.01 -7.95 -9.11
N PRO A 167 -2.42 -7.89 -7.83
CA PRO A 167 -1.56 -8.33 -6.74
C PRO A 167 -1.22 -9.82 -6.90
N ALA A 168 0.07 -10.15 -6.93
CA ALA A 168 0.54 -11.52 -6.71
C ALA A 168 0.51 -11.87 -5.22
N GLY A 169 0.67 -10.87 -4.34
CA GLY A 169 0.51 -10.99 -2.90
C GLY A 169 0.53 -9.63 -2.21
N VAL A 170 0.25 -9.64 -0.90
CA VAL A 170 0.37 -8.48 -0.01
C VAL A 170 1.37 -8.79 1.09
N ALA A 171 2.27 -7.85 1.39
CA ALA A 171 3.29 -8.01 2.41
C ALA A 171 2.69 -8.17 3.81
N VAL A 172 3.25 -9.07 4.61
CA VAL A 172 2.90 -9.34 6.01
C VAL A 172 4.15 -9.47 6.86
N SER A 173 4.04 -9.15 8.15
CA SER A 173 5.12 -9.30 9.12
C SER A 173 5.24 -10.69 9.74
N SER A 174 4.24 -11.55 9.55
CA SER A 174 4.26 -12.96 9.92
C SER A 174 3.27 -13.77 9.08
N ALA A 175 3.42 -15.10 9.05
CA ALA A 175 2.55 -15.99 8.28
C ALA A 175 1.05 -15.88 8.63
N THR A 176 0.74 -15.52 9.89
CA THR A 176 -0.64 -15.33 10.39
C THR A 176 -0.98 -13.86 10.65
N GLY A 177 -0.07 -12.94 10.30
CA GLY A 177 -0.22 -11.51 10.53
C GLY A 177 -1.31 -10.89 9.66
N THR A 178 -1.99 -9.88 10.19
CA THR A 178 -2.87 -9.05 9.37
C THR A 178 -2.01 -8.16 8.47
N PRO A 179 -2.16 -8.19 7.14
CA PRO A 179 -1.41 -7.30 6.26
C PRO A 179 -1.78 -5.84 6.56
N GLY A 180 -0.78 -5.00 6.72
CA GLY A 180 -0.97 -3.58 6.96
C GLY A 180 0.20 -2.94 7.68
N TYR A 181 0.18 -1.62 7.67
CA TYR A 181 1.22 -0.77 8.26
C TYR A 181 0.63 0.62 8.56
N ARG A 182 1.42 1.53 9.13
CA ARG A 182 0.96 2.88 9.49
C ARG A 182 1.84 3.97 8.90
N SER A 183 1.22 5.13 8.70
CA SER A 183 1.90 6.40 8.47
C SER A 183 2.14 7.10 9.82
N TYR A 184 3.35 7.61 10.03
CA TYR A 184 3.73 8.40 11.19
C TYR A 184 4.00 9.84 10.78
N GLY A 185 3.44 10.78 11.55
CA GLY A 185 3.80 12.19 11.51
C GLY A 185 4.92 12.44 12.51
N VAL A 186 5.98 13.08 12.06
CA VAL A 186 7.25 13.20 12.79
C VAL A 186 7.76 14.63 12.83
N ALA A 187 8.55 14.93 13.86
CA ALA A 187 9.22 16.21 14.09
C ALA A 187 10.55 15.98 14.83
N LYS A 188 11.41 16.99 14.91
CA LYS A 188 12.58 16.92 15.80
C LYS A 188 12.15 16.66 17.25
N ALA A 189 12.87 15.79 17.95
CA ALA A 189 12.54 15.41 19.32
C ALA A 189 12.49 16.63 20.27
N ASN A 190 13.45 17.54 20.12
CA ASN A 190 13.54 18.77 20.92
C ASN A 190 12.53 19.87 20.53
N ASN A 191 11.72 19.68 19.47
CA ASN A 191 10.74 20.69 19.06
C ASN A 191 9.48 20.63 19.94
N ALA A 192 9.50 21.32 21.09
CA ALA A 192 8.40 21.32 22.05
C ALA A 192 7.07 21.91 21.51
N ALA A 193 7.12 22.68 20.42
CA ALA A 193 5.95 23.31 19.80
C ALA A 193 5.09 22.33 18.98
N VAL A 194 5.60 21.14 18.65
CA VAL A 194 4.88 20.13 17.87
C VAL A 194 4.55 18.93 18.75
N LYS A 195 3.27 18.75 19.08
CA LYS A 195 2.77 17.66 19.94
C LYS A 195 1.72 16.81 19.22
N THR A 196 1.04 17.39 18.24
CA THR A 196 -0.03 16.75 17.47
C THR A 196 0.10 17.11 15.99
N ILE A 197 -0.63 16.41 15.12
CA ILE A 197 -0.70 16.75 13.69
C ILE A 197 -1.35 18.12 13.43
N ALA A 198 -2.17 18.65 14.35
CA ALA A 198 -2.75 19.98 14.22
C ALA A 198 -1.67 21.08 14.32
N ASP A 199 -0.58 20.82 15.04
CA ASP A 199 0.55 21.73 15.19
C ASP A 199 1.42 21.84 13.93
N PHE A 200 1.08 21.09 12.87
CA PHE A 200 1.76 21.18 11.56
C PHE A 200 1.33 22.46 10.81
N LYS A 201 0.26 23.12 11.26
CA LYS A 201 -0.20 24.39 10.69
C LYS A 201 0.88 25.46 10.79
N GLY A 202 1.17 26.12 9.67
CA GLY A 202 2.20 27.15 9.55
C GLY A 202 3.63 26.60 9.65
N LYS A 203 3.84 25.29 9.50
CA LYS A 203 5.16 24.65 9.48
C LYS A 203 5.57 24.28 8.07
N ARG A 204 6.87 24.04 7.85
CA ARG A 204 7.38 23.42 6.62
C ARG A 204 7.19 21.91 6.70
N ILE A 205 6.32 21.39 5.85
CA ILE A 205 5.90 19.99 5.84
C ILE A 205 6.62 19.24 4.72
N CYS A 206 7.38 18.21 5.08
CA CYS A 206 7.93 17.25 4.13
C CYS A 206 6.98 16.07 3.93
N PHE A 207 6.39 15.98 2.74
CA PHE A 207 5.82 14.74 2.23
C PHE A 207 6.92 13.91 1.55
N VAL A 208 6.60 12.67 1.20
CA VAL A 208 7.55 11.74 0.57
C VAL A 208 7.52 11.91 -0.94
N ASP A 209 6.43 11.46 -1.55
CA ASP A 209 6.22 11.48 -3.00
C ASP A 209 4.72 11.67 -3.28
N PRO A 210 4.31 12.35 -4.36
CA PRO A 210 2.90 12.53 -4.71
C PRO A 210 2.07 11.23 -4.78
N ALA A 211 2.68 10.11 -5.17
CA ALA A 211 2.07 8.78 -5.26
C ALA A 211 2.27 7.94 -3.98
N SER A 212 2.93 8.47 -2.94
CA SER A 212 3.13 7.76 -1.67
C SER A 212 1.83 7.61 -0.88
N THR A 213 1.65 6.42 -0.30
CA THR A 213 0.46 6.12 0.51
C THR A 213 0.59 6.70 1.91
N SER A 214 1.61 6.26 2.65
CA SER A 214 1.91 6.69 4.02
C SER A 214 2.70 7.98 4.10
N GLY A 215 3.29 8.43 2.99
CA GLY A 215 4.07 9.65 2.93
C GLY A 215 3.37 10.82 2.24
N ASN A 216 2.15 10.62 1.72
CA ASN A 216 1.35 11.69 1.11
C ASN A 216 -0.16 11.48 1.32
N LEU A 217 -0.78 10.44 0.74
CA LEU A 217 -2.24 10.30 0.74
C LEU A 217 -2.87 10.26 2.14
N TYR A 218 -2.41 9.35 3.01
CA TYR A 218 -2.92 9.23 4.37
C TYR A 218 -2.53 10.42 5.27
N PRO A 219 -1.29 10.95 5.17
CA PRO A 219 -0.94 12.26 5.76
C PRO A 219 -1.88 13.40 5.38
N THR A 220 -2.21 13.56 4.09
CA THR A 220 -3.18 14.58 3.62
C THR A 220 -4.53 14.38 4.28
N ALA A 221 -5.03 13.16 4.35
CA ALA A 221 -6.29 12.86 5.05
C ALA A 221 -6.21 13.21 6.54
N GLY A 222 -5.09 12.89 7.20
CA GLY A 222 -4.85 13.20 8.62
C GLY A 222 -4.79 14.70 8.90
N LEU A 223 -4.08 15.46 8.06
CA LEU A 223 -4.00 16.92 8.15
C LEU A 223 -5.38 17.56 7.98
N LEU A 224 -6.12 17.16 6.94
CA LEU A 224 -7.48 17.67 6.70
C LEU A 224 -8.43 17.34 7.86
N ALA A 225 -8.32 16.15 8.45
CA ALA A 225 -9.09 15.77 9.65
C ALA A 225 -8.81 16.71 10.83
N ALA A 226 -7.57 17.16 10.97
CA ALA A 226 -7.11 18.06 12.01
C ALA A 226 -7.33 19.56 11.68
N GLY A 227 -7.98 19.87 10.55
CA GLY A 227 -8.23 21.24 10.12
C GLY A 227 -7.01 21.96 9.53
N VAL A 228 -5.96 21.21 9.16
CA VAL A 228 -4.78 21.71 8.44
C VAL A 228 -4.97 21.39 6.96
N ASP A 229 -5.02 22.42 6.12
CA ASP A 229 -5.20 22.27 4.67
C ASP A 229 -3.84 22.33 3.99
N PRO A 230 -3.25 21.19 3.55
CA PRO A 230 -1.88 21.17 3.04
C PRO A 230 -1.67 22.09 1.83
N ALA A 231 -2.73 22.41 1.07
CA ALA A 231 -2.67 23.34 -0.05
C ALA A 231 -2.39 24.80 0.36
N LYS A 232 -2.49 25.11 1.66
CA LYS A 232 -2.21 26.43 2.24
C LYS A 232 -0.93 26.44 3.07
N GLU A 233 -0.25 25.31 3.19
CA GLU A 233 0.96 25.17 3.99
C GLU A 233 2.21 25.23 3.10
N SER A 234 3.37 25.44 3.71
CA SER A 234 4.64 25.28 3.03
C SER A 234 4.98 23.79 2.92
N THR A 235 4.80 23.21 1.75
CA THR A 235 4.96 21.76 1.54
C THR A 235 6.03 21.46 0.49
N GLN A 236 6.80 20.39 0.70
CA GLN A 236 7.73 19.86 -0.30
C GLN A 236 7.74 18.33 -0.30
N TYR A 237 8.25 17.74 -1.39
CA TYR A 237 8.44 16.30 -1.52
C TYR A 237 9.91 15.95 -1.33
N ALA A 238 10.20 15.08 -0.36
CA ALA A 238 11.55 14.63 -0.04
C ALA A 238 12.05 13.50 -0.96
N GLY A 239 11.17 12.92 -1.77
CA GLY A 239 11.46 11.79 -2.69
C GLY A 239 11.38 10.42 -2.04
N GLY A 240 11.69 10.30 -0.75
CA GLY A 240 11.68 9.02 -0.03
C GLY A 240 11.44 9.17 1.47
N HIS A 241 11.11 8.05 2.12
CA HIS A 241 10.80 8.05 3.55
C HIS A 241 12.03 8.37 4.43
N PRO A 242 13.22 7.77 4.20
CA PRO A 242 14.43 8.20 4.90
C PRO A 242 14.75 9.68 4.67
N GLN A 243 14.56 10.18 3.45
CA GLN A 243 14.84 11.56 3.06
C GLN A 243 13.90 12.55 3.76
N SER A 244 12.64 12.18 3.98
CA SER A 244 11.70 12.98 4.78
C SER A 244 12.19 13.15 6.22
N VAL A 245 12.64 12.05 6.85
CA VAL A 245 13.20 12.08 8.21
C VAL A 245 14.52 12.86 8.27
N GLN A 246 15.39 12.67 7.28
CA GLN A 246 16.63 13.43 7.16
C GLN A 246 16.39 14.92 6.96
N ALA A 247 15.38 15.30 6.16
CA ALA A 247 15.02 16.69 5.91
C ALA A 247 14.56 17.41 7.19
N ILE A 248 13.84 16.68 8.07
CA ILE A 248 13.48 17.16 9.41
C ILE A 248 14.74 17.31 10.26
N ASN A 249 15.62 16.32 10.29
CA ASN A 249 16.83 16.40 11.12
C ASN A 249 17.76 17.54 10.69
N LYS A 250 17.90 17.77 9.39
CA LYS A 250 18.65 18.89 8.79
C LYS A 250 17.97 20.25 8.99
N GLY A 251 16.72 20.28 9.46
CA GLY A 251 15.96 21.53 9.65
C GLY A 251 15.51 22.18 8.34
N THR A 252 15.51 21.44 7.22
CA THR A 252 14.92 21.90 5.95
C THR A 252 13.39 21.79 5.97
N CYS A 253 12.87 20.86 6.77
CA CYS A 253 11.47 20.77 7.16
C CYS A 253 11.37 20.82 8.69
N ASP A 254 10.24 21.31 9.19
CA ASP A 254 9.97 21.31 10.63
C ASP A 254 9.29 20.01 11.06
N VAL A 255 8.48 19.46 10.16
CA VAL A 255 7.66 18.27 10.33
C VAL A 255 7.58 17.48 9.03
N GLY A 256 7.20 16.22 9.10
CA GLY A 256 7.01 15.40 7.89
C GLY A 256 6.43 14.04 8.20
N PHE A 257 6.48 13.16 7.21
CA PHE A 257 5.85 11.84 7.29
C PHE A 257 6.77 10.72 6.84
N ALA A 258 6.67 9.58 7.51
CA ALA A 258 7.29 8.32 7.10
C ALA A 258 6.40 7.11 7.47
N TYR A 259 6.68 5.92 6.94
CA TYR A 259 6.02 4.70 7.42
C TYR A 259 6.64 4.24 8.75
N ASP A 260 5.91 3.39 9.47
CA ASP A 260 6.27 2.85 10.78
C ASP A 260 7.69 2.25 10.84
N ASP A 261 8.05 1.33 9.94
CA ASP A 261 9.36 0.65 9.96
C ASP A 261 10.55 1.62 9.90
N ILE A 262 10.43 2.79 9.24
CA ILE A 262 11.50 3.80 9.23
C ILE A 262 11.81 4.26 10.65
N LEU A 263 10.78 4.50 11.47
CA LEU A 263 10.94 5.01 12.82
C LEU A 263 11.12 3.89 13.85
N ASP A 264 10.44 2.76 13.65
CA ASP A 264 10.42 1.65 14.61
C ASP A 264 11.58 0.67 14.42
N LYS A 265 12.25 0.69 13.25
CA LYS A 265 13.36 -0.22 12.90
C LYS A 265 14.58 0.51 12.36
N GLU A 266 14.44 1.27 11.28
CA GLU A 266 15.59 1.74 10.50
C GLU A 266 16.37 2.87 11.21
N VAL A 267 15.67 3.86 11.79
CA VAL A 267 16.30 4.93 12.58
C VAL A 267 16.99 4.34 13.83
N PRO A 268 16.33 3.49 14.67
CA PRO A 268 17.01 2.84 15.80
C PRO A 268 18.21 1.98 15.41
N ALA A 269 18.19 1.36 14.22
CA ALA A 269 19.27 0.55 13.69
C ALA A 269 20.38 1.37 12.98
N GLY A 270 20.28 2.70 12.93
CA GLY A 270 21.27 3.57 12.29
C GLY A 270 21.28 3.48 10.75
N LYS A 271 20.22 2.94 10.13
CA LYS A 271 20.10 2.80 8.67
C LYS A 271 19.73 4.12 7.98
N VAL A 272 19.13 5.06 8.72
CA VAL A 272 18.86 6.41 8.22
C VAL A 272 20.06 7.31 8.52
N SER A 273 20.89 7.53 7.50
CA SER A 273 22.13 8.30 7.63
C SER A 273 21.89 9.67 8.27
N GLY A 274 22.67 9.96 9.32
CA GLY A 274 22.66 11.24 10.01
C GLY A 274 21.42 11.48 10.87
N VAL A 275 20.68 10.44 11.26
CA VAL A 275 19.53 10.55 12.17
C VAL A 275 19.61 9.46 13.23
N GLY A 276 19.68 9.84 14.50
CA GLY A 276 19.60 8.94 15.65
C GLY A 276 18.19 8.79 16.20
N ALA A 277 17.97 7.72 16.98
CA ALA A 277 16.69 7.46 17.65
C ALA A 277 16.22 8.59 18.58
N SER A 278 17.15 9.36 19.15
CA SER A 278 16.87 10.51 20.00
C SER A 278 16.56 11.80 19.24
N ASP A 279 16.79 11.85 17.93
CA ASP A 279 16.71 13.09 17.15
C ASP A 279 15.29 13.43 16.69
N ILE A 280 14.44 12.40 16.58
CA ILE A 280 13.11 12.49 15.99
C ILE A 280 12.08 11.93 16.96
N LYS A 281 10.89 12.55 16.99
CA LYS A 281 9.72 12.03 17.71
C LYS A 281 8.55 11.82 16.77
N VAL A 282 7.72 10.84 17.11
CA VAL A 282 6.43 10.60 16.46
C VAL A 282 5.35 11.38 17.21
N VAL A 283 4.57 12.19 16.49
CA VAL A 283 3.50 13.03 17.04
C VAL A 283 2.11 12.69 16.49
N TRP A 284 2.05 11.81 15.49
CA TRP A 284 0.81 11.30 14.93
C TRP A 284 1.01 9.92 14.32
N LYS A 285 -0.03 9.08 14.36
CA LYS A 285 -0.09 7.79 13.67
C LYS A 285 -1.42 7.70 12.94
N SER A 286 -1.41 7.23 11.70
CA SER A 286 -2.65 6.92 10.98
C SER A 286 -3.37 5.71 11.57
N GLY A 287 -4.63 5.51 11.16
CA GLY A 287 -5.25 4.18 11.19
C GLY A 287 -4.46 3.17 10.36
N LEU A 288 -4.80 1.88 10.51
CA LEU A 288 -4.12 0.82 9.76
C LEU A 288 -4.34 1.00 8.24
N ILE A 289 -3.24 1.07 7.50
CA ILE A 289 -3.22 1.14 6.04
C ILE A 289 -3.17 -0.29 5.51
N ALA A 290 -3.84 -0.55 4.38
CA ALA A 290 -3.73 -1.81 3.65
C ALA A 290 -2.25 -2.14 3.36
N GLY A 291 -1.84 -3.41 3.49
CA GLY A 291 -0.45 -3.79 3.24
C GLY A 291 0.01 -3.53 1.79
N SER A 292 1.31 -3.30 1.61
CA SER A 292 1.94 -3.05 0.32
C SER A 292 1.80 -4.26 -0.63
N PRO A 293 1.26 -4.08 -1.85
CA PRO A 293 1.19 -5.15 -2.84
C PRO A 293 2.53 -5.38 -3.55
N ILE A 294 2.79 -6.64 -3.89
CA ILE A 294 3.66 -6.98 -5.02
C ILE A 294 2.76 -7.35 -6.21
N ALA A 295 2.77 -6.53 -7.25
CA ALA A 295 1.83 -6.59 -8.37
C ALA A 295 2.48 -7.16 -9.62
N VAL A 296 1.86 -8.20 -10.19
CA VAL A 296 2.31 -8.87 -11.42
C VAL A 296 1.54 -8.34 -12.62
N ARG A 297 2.27 -8.14 -13.72
CA ARG A 297 1.72 -7.80 -15.03
C ARG A 297 0.93 -8.98 -15.61
N LEU A 298 -0.26 -8.72 -16.12
CA LEU A 298 -1.16 -9.75 -16.64
C LEU A 298 -0.94 -10.06 -18.12
N ASN A 299 -0.27 -9.18 -18.86
CA ASN A 299 -0.05 -9.29 -20.30
C ASN A 299 1.16 -10.22 -20.61
N MET A 300 1.21 -11.37 -19.93
CA MET A 300 2.26 -12.38 -20.03
C MET A 300 1.62 -13.75 -20.25
N GLU A 301 2.44 -14.73 -20.65
CA GLU A 301 1.99 -16.11 -20.72
C GLU A 301 1.33 -16.56 -19.40
N PRO A 302 0.12 -17.14 -19.43
CA PRO A 302 -0.59 -17.53 -18.21
C PRO A 302 0.21 -18.47 -17.30
N SER A 303 1.04 -19.35 -17.89
CA SER A 303 1.94 -20.23 -17.14
C SER A 303 3.01 -19.47 -16.37
N LEU A 304 3.50 -18.34 -16.90
CA LEU A 304 4.45 -17.47 -16.21
C LEU A 304 3.75 -16.72 -15.07
N VAL A 305 2.57 -16.15 -15.29
CA VAL A 305 1.81 -15.46 -14.23
C VAL A 305 1.50 -16.42 -13.07
N ALA A 306 1.16 -17.68 -13.38
CA ALA A 306 0.95 -18.71 -12.37
C ALA A 306 2.24 -19.02 -11.58
N ALA A 307 3.38 -19.19 -12.27
CA ALA A 307 4.67 -19.43 -11.63
C ALA A 307 5.08 -18.25 -10.73
N VAL A 308 4.91 -17.01 -11.19
CA VAL A 308 5.20 -15.80 -10.40
C VAL A 308 4.36 -15.77 -9.12
N ARG A 309 3.07 -16.07 -9.20
CA ARG A 309 2.19 -16.12 -8.02
C ARG A 309 2.60 -17.22 -7.04
N ASP A 310 2.99 -18.39 -7.54
CA ASP A 310 3.51 -19.47 -6.70
C ASP A 310 4.79 -19.05 -5.97
N ILE A 311 5.76 -18.48 -6.69
CA ILE A 311 7.01 -17.98 -6.10
C ILE A 311 6.70 -16.94 -5.01
N VAL A 312 5.85 -15.95 -5.30
CA VAL A 312 5.50 -14.90 -4.33
C VAL A 312 4.86 -15.47 -3.06
N LEU A 313 3.90 -16.37 -3.19
CA LEU A 313 3.10 -16.84 -2.06
C LEU A 313 3.78 -17.95 -1.26
N ASN A 314 4.58 -18.80 -1.91
CA ASN A 314 5.09 -20.03 -1.31
C ASN A 314 6.60 -20.00 -1.09
N LYS A 315 7.35 -19.16 -1.79
CA LYS A 315 8.82 -19.17 -1.79
C LYS A 315 9.45 -17.85 -1.35
N ALA A 316 8.82 -16.71 -1.63
CA ALA A 316 9.27 -15.39 -1.22
C ALA A 316 8.84 -15.06 0.23
N ASN A 317 9.22 -15.94 1.17
CA ASN A 317 9.04 -15.70 2.61
C ASN A 317 10.27 -16.20 3.39
N LYS A 318 10.48 -15.63 4.58
CA LYS A 318 11.66 -15.90 5.42
C LYS A 318 11.83 -17.39 5.70
N THR A 319 10.75 -18.09 6.03
CA THR A 319 10.76 -19.53 6.34
C THR A 319 11.23 -20.37 5.15
N ALA A 320 10.68 -20.12 3.96
CA ALA A 320 11.04 -20.83 2.74
C ALA A 320 12.49 -20.52 2.31
N MET A 321 12.92 -19.26 2.45
CA MET A 321 14.30 -18.85 2.16
C MET A 321 15.31 -19.52 3.08
N VAL A 322 15.03 -19.61 4.39
CA VAL A 322 15.87 -20.34 5.34
C VAL A 322 15.90 -21.82 5.03
N LYS A 323 14.74 -22.45 4.81
CA LYS A 323 14.64 -23.87 4.46
C LYS A 323 15.42 -24.22 3.20
N ALA A 324 15.48 -23.30 2.24
CA ALA A 324 16.24 -23.46 1.00
C ALA A 324 17.73 -23.09 1.12
N GLY A 325 18.23 -22.77 2.32
CA GLY A 325 19.61 -22.36 2.54
C GLY A 325 19.98 -20.98 1.98
N ARG A 326 18.99 -20.17 1.58
CA ARG A 326 19.19 -18.82 1.03
C ARG A 326 19.36 -17.75 2.11
N CYS A 327 18.98 -18.08 3.34
CA CYS A 327 19.15 -17.26 4.53
C CYS A 327 19.59 -18.15 5.70
N THR A 328 20.46 -17.64 6.57
CA THR A 328 20.90 -18.40 7.77
C THR A 328 19.78 -18.50 8.81
N THR A 329 19.06 -17.40 9.06
CA THR A 329 17.98 -17.34 10.03
C THR A 329 16.87 -16.43 9.53
N GLU A 330 15.64 -16.60 10.02
CA GLU A 330 14.56 -15.67 9.66
C GLU A 330 14.82 -14.25 10.17
N ALA A 331 15.49 -14.11 11.32
CA ALA A 331 15.81 -12.81 11.91
C ALA A 331 16.68 -11.94 10.99
N THR A 332 17.62 -12.56 10.29
CA THR A 332 18.53 -11.87 9.35
C THR A 332 18.10 -11.96 7.90
N CYS A 333 17.03 -12.72 7.60
CA CYS A 333 16.52 -12.87 6.25
C CYS A 333 15.71 -11.65 5.83
N GLN A 334 16.16 -10.97 4.78
CA GLN A 334 15.46 -9.85 4.18
C GLN A 334 14.75 -10.31 2.90
N ILE A 335 13.43 -10.05 2.82
CA ILE A 335 12.62 -10.34 1.63
C ILE A 335 12.44 -9.08 0.79
N ILE A 336 11.84 -8.05 1.40
CA ILE A 336 11.78 -6.68 0.85
C ILE A 336 12.09 -5.71 1.98
N GLU A 337 11.13 -5.46 2.88
CA GLU A 337 11.30 -4.61 4.06
C GLU A 337 11.79 -5.41 5.27
N ASP A 338 12.40 -4.72 6.24
CA ASP A 338 12.96 -5.33 7.45
C ASP A 338 11.92 -6.16 8.24
N SER A 339 10.71 -5.63 8.38
CA SER A 339 9.61 -6.31 9.08
C SER A 339 8.92 -7.38 8.24
N SER A 340 9.16 -7.44 6.93
CA SER A 340 8.41 -8.30 6.02
C SER A 340 8.80 -9.77 6.17
N TRP A 341 7.90 -10.61 6.66
CA TRP A 341 8.05 -12.06 6.60
C TRP A 341 7.92 -12.60 5.17
N GLY A 342 7.02 -12.04 4.37
CA GLY A 342 6.72 -12.51 3.03
C GLY A 342 5.36 -12.00 2.56
N PHE A 343 4.67 -12.77 1.72
CA PHE A 343 3.41 -12.36 1.13
C PHE A 343 2.28 -13.36 1.39
N VAL A 344 1.07 -12.84 1.54
CA VAL A 344 -0.16 -13.64 1.54
C VAL A 344 -1.05 -13.26 0.37
N LYS A 345 -1.98 -14.16 0.03
CA LYS A 345 -2.89 -13.95 -1.09
C LYS A 345 -3.80 -12.75 -0.84
N THR A 346 -3.95 -11.90 -1.85
CA THR A 346 -4.90 -10.78 -1.84
C THR A 346 -5.57 -10.61 -3.21
N THR A 347 -6.44 -9.61 -3.33
CA THR A 347 -7.12 -9.22 -4.58
C THR A 347 -7.19 -7.70 -4.67
N ASP A 348 -7.47 -7.17 -5.85
CA ASP A 348 -7.61 -5.72 -6.07
C ASP A 348 -8.60 -5.01 -5.11
N SER A 349 -9.70 -5.69 -4.74
CA SER A 349 -10.71 -5.12 -3.82
C SER A 349 -10.19 -4.88 -2.40
N TYR A 350 -9.05 -5.48 -2.03
CA TYR A 350 -8.39 -5.18 -0.75
C TYR A 350 -7.94 -3.70 -0.67
N TYR A 351 -7.74 -3.05 -1.82
CA TYR A 351 -7.31 -1.65 -1.93
C TYR A 351 -8.47 -0.65 -2.08
N ASP A 352 -9.73 -1.08 -1.94
CA ASP A 352 -10.89 -0.18 -2.07
C ASP A 352 -10.93 0.89 -0.96
N GLY A 353 -10.41 0.58 0.23
CA GLY A 353 -10.24 1.59 1.29
C GLY A 353 -9.27 2.70 0.88
N VAL A 354 -8.20 2.37 0.15
CA VAL A 354 -7.24 3.35 -0.37
C VAL A 354 -7.90 4.23 -1.43
N ARG A 355 -8.72 3.66 -2.31
CA ARG A 355 -9.53 4.41 -3.29
C ARG A 355 -10.49 5.38 -2.60
N ALA A 356 -11.14 4.96 -1.52
CA ALA A 356 -12.03 5.84 -0.75
C ALA A 356 -11.28 7.03 -0.11
N VAL A 357 -10.05 6.81 0.41
CA VAL A 357 -9.20 7.90 0.91
C VAL A 357 -8.74 8.81 -0.23
N CYS A 358 -8.43 8.24 -1.39
CA CYS A 358 -8.13 8.99 -2.61
C CYS A 358 -9.25 9.99 -2.96
N GLU A 359 -10.49 9.51 -3.01
CA GLU A 359 -11.65 10.33 -3.32
C GLU A 359 -11.90 11.41 -2.25
N SER A 360 -11.76 11.06 -0.97
CA SER A 360 -12.03 11.98 0.15
C SER A 360 -11.01 13.12 0.24
N THR A 361 -9.75 12.85 -0.08
CA THR A 361 -8.68 13.87 -0.13
C THR A 361 -8.71 14.73 -1.39
N LYS A 362 -9.50 14.33 -2.41
CA LYS A 362 -9.57 14.98 -3.72
C LYS A 362 -8.20 15.12 -4.40
N SER A 363 -7.28 14.19 -4.13
CA SER A 363 -5.97 14.20 -4.78
C SER A 363 -6.16 14.11 -6.30
N THR A 364 -5.40 14.93 -7.04
CA THR A 364 -5.47 14.96 -8.51
C THR A 364 -4.97 13.67 -9.14
N LYS A 365 -4.19 12.87 -8.40
CA LYS A 365 -3.72 11.55 -8.80
C LYS A 365 -4.81 10.45 -8.73
N CYS A 366 -6.00 10.79 -8.21
CA CYS A 366 -7.14 9.88 -8.10
C CYS A 366 -8.05 9.86 -9.34
N LYS A 367 -7.71 10.62 -10.38
CA LYS A 367 -8.57 10.88 -11.55
C LYS A 367 -7.91 10.47 -12.84
#